data_AF-A0A6B1D3A3-F1
#
_entry.id   AF-A0A6B1D3A3-F1
#
_cell.length_a   1.000
_cell.length_b   1.000
_cell.length_c   1.000
_cell.angle_alpha   90.00
_cell.angle_beta   90.00
_cell.angle_gamma   90.00
#
_symmetry.space_group_name_H-M   'P 1'
#
loop_
_entity.id
_entity.type
_entity.pdbx_description
1 polymer ?
#
loop_
_entity_poly.entity_id
_entity_poly.type
_entity_poly.pdbx_seq_one_letter_code
_entity_poly.pdbx_strand_id
1 'polypeptide(L)'
;MTEEQKFFFDLRGWILLPGVLTQDEIGAMKAEAYTADIANNQQATNPRQSFQGTLQTLLDHPAVAGILAEILAEEPFLSDDYYPFRCENSFITVRPPGWSKQARRDGGLPHVVRPPQQANAMRYQAVGGKIFAGLTRVVWELEEVKAGQGGTSFLSGSHKAHFNYGGPDRYRPNISDSSWENSIREMMEDYSCPAGSAVIFTESLLHAANDWTNPDNPRCAVFNCYNSLWAQWHRLNLEHEIIEAMPPKRRSLFRGVWQIGGENHAYSLENRSL
;
A
#
# COMPACT_ATOMS: atom_id res chain seq x y z
N MET A 1 -7.38 7.99 -12.88
CA MET A 1 -5.95 7.86 -13.26
C MET A 1 -5.74 8.59 -14.58
N THR A 2 -4.71 9.41 -14.75
CA THR A 2 -4.39 9.98 -16.08
C THR A 2 -3.75 8.93 -16.97
N GLU A 3 -3.76 9.13 -18.30
CA GLU A 3 -3.07 8.23 -19.23
C GLU A 3 -1.56 8.13 -18.95
N GLU A 4 -0.93 9.24 -18.57
CA GLU A 4 0.48 9.26 -18.17
C GLU A 4 0.72 8.42 -16.91
N GLN A 5 -0.10 8.58 -15.87
CA GLN A 5 -0.02 7.77 -14.65
C GLN A 5 -0.22 6.29 -14.98
N LYS A 6 -1.19 5.97 -15.85
CA LYS A 6 -1.48 4.60 -16.28
C LYS A 6 -0.31 3.97 -17.01
N PHE A 7 0.29 4.71 -17.94
CA PHE A 7 1.48 4.29 -18.67
C PHE A 7 2.66 4.03 -17.72
N PHE A 8 2.97 4.95 -16.80
CA PHE A 8 4.09 4.76 -15.88
C PHE A 8 3.84 3.69 -14.82
N PHE A 9 2.61 3.52 -14.35
CA PHE A 9 2.26 2.41 -13.46
C PHE A 9 2.37 1.06 -14.18
N ASP A 10 1.94 0.96 -15.44
CA ASP A 10 2.16 -0.24 -16.25
C ASP A 10 3.66 -0.51 -16.46
N LEU A 11 4.44 0.51 -16.82
CA LEU A 11 5.87 0.39 -17.08
C LEU A 11 6.66 -0.02 -15.83
N ARG A 12 6.45 0.68 -14.71
CA ARG A 12 7.29 0.59 -13.51
C ARG A 12 6.68 -0.26 -12.41
N GLY A 13 5.36 -0.39 -12.36
CA GLY A 13 4.62 -1.02 -11.26
C GLY A 13 4.34 -0.09 -10.09
N TRP A 14 4.73 1.19 -10.21
CA TRP A 14 4.53 2.21 -9.20
C TRP A 14 4.46 3.63 -9.81
N ILE A 15 3.84 4.56 -9.08
CA ILE A 15 3.80 5.99 -9.37
C ILE A 15 3.89 6.81 -8.07
N LEU A 16 4.32 8.06 -8.18
CA LEU A 16 4.38 9.03 -7.08
C LEU A 16 3.46 10.22 -7.39
N LEU A 17 2.68 10.63 -6.39
CA LEU A 17 1.89 11.85 -6.39
C LEU A 17 2.51 12.81 -5.36
N PRO A 18 3.23 13.86 -5.80
CA PRO A 18 3.94 14.75 -4.88
C PRO A 18 3.00 15.76 -4.21
N GLY A 19 3.16 15.96 -2.90
CA GLY A 19 2.55 17.08 -2.15
C GLY A 19 1.03 17.17 -2.25
N VAL A 20 0.34 16.03 -2.14
CA VAL A 20 -1.11 15.92 -2.28
C VAL A 20 -1.84 16.57 -1.09
N LEU A 21 -1.31 16.39 0.12
CA LEU A 21 -1.92 16.89 1.35
C LEU A 21 -1.51 18.34 1.63
N THR A 22 -2.43 19.10 2.22
CA THR A 22 -2.17 20.45 2.72
C THR A 22 -1.32 20.43 4.00
N GLN A 23 -0.72 21.57 4.35
CA GLN A 23 0.10 21.66 5.57
C GLN A 23 -0.68 21.38 6.86
N ASP A 24 -1.95 21.79 6.92
CA ASP A 24 -2.81 21.54 8.07
C ASP A 24 -3.15 20.05 8.21
N GLU A 25 -3.46 19.38 7.10
CA GLU A 25 -3.68 17.93 7.08
C GLU A 25 -2.43 17.17 7.52
N ILE A 26 -1.26 17.54 6.96
CA ILE A 26 0.02 16.94 7.35
C ILE A 26 0.26 17.11 8.85
N GLY A 27 0.08 18.33 9.39
CA GLY A 27 0.29 18.62 10.81
C GLY A 27 -0.61 17.77 11.73
N ALA A 28 -1.91 17.70 11.43
CA ALA A 28 -2.86 16.91 12.20
C ALA A 28 -2.56 15.40 12.14
N MET A 29 -2.29 14.88 10.94
CA MET A 29 -1.99 13.45 10.74
C MET A 29 -0.67 13.04 11.39
N LYS A 30 0.37 13.88 11.31
CA LYS A 30 1.65 13.62 12.01
C LYS A 30 1.47 13.55 13.52
N ALA A 31 0.68 14.47 14.10
CA ALA A 31 0.42 14.46 15.53
C ALA A 31 -0.21 13.13 15.96
N GLU A 32 -1.26 12.68 15.26
CA GLU A 32 -1.88 11.37 15.52
C GLU A 32 -0.92 10.20 15.31
N ALA A 33 -0.14 10.21 14.24
CA ALA A 33 0.78 9.12 13.89
C ALA A 33 1.93 8.98 14.91
N TYR A 34 2.52 10.10 15.36
CA TYR A 34 3.56 10.07 16.39
C TYR A 34 3.00 9.68 17.76
N THR A 35 1.81 10.17 18.13
CA THR A 35 1.16 9.72 19.37
C THR A 35 0.90 8.21 19.33
N ALA A 36 0.44 7.67 18.20
CA ALA A 36 0.24 6.24 18.03
C ALA A 36 1.55 5.44 18.16
N ASP A 37 2.64 5.91 17.53
CA ASP A 37 3.96 5.25 17.63
C ASP A 37 4.48 5.19 19.07
N ILE A 38 4.37 6.29 19.81
CA ILE A 38 4.75 6.35 21.23
C ILE A 38 3.94 5.33 22.05
N ALA A 39 2.62 5.26 21.83
CA ALA A 39 1.76 4.32 22.54
C ALA A 39 2.13 2.85 22.23
N ASN A 40 2.45 2.53 20.97
CA ASN A 40 2.84 1.18 20.54
C ASN A 40 4.10 0.70 21.23
N ASN A 41 5.11 1.58 21.32
CA ASN A 41 6.37 1.29 21.99
C ASN A 41 6.20 1.10 23.51
N GLN A 42 5.11 1.59 24.11
CA GLN A 42 4.84 1.49 25.55
C GLN A 42 3.91 0.33 25.94
N GLN A 43 2.99 -0.09 25.08
CA GLN A 43 1.89 -0.99 25.48
C GLN A 43 1.71 -2.26 24.64
N ALA A 44 2.52 -2.50 23.61
CA ALA A 44 2.45 -3.69 22.75
C ALA A 44 1.05 -4.01 22.17
N THR A 45 0.13 -3.05 22.23
CA THR A 45 -1.12 -3.05 21.46
C THR A 45 -0.82 -2.41 20.10
N ASN A 46 -1.46 -2.90 19.05
CA ASN A 46 -1.46 -2.25 17.74
C ASN A 46 -2.79 -1.49 17.65
N PRO A 47 -2.88 -0.29 18.23
CA PRO A 47 -4.09 0.47 18.24
C PRO A 47 -4.30 0.84 16.76
N ARG A 48 -5.49 0.51 16.26
CA ARG A 48 -5.89 0.62 14.84
C ARG A 48 -6.05 2.08 14.42
N GLN A 49 -5.10 2.93 14.79
CA GLN A 49 -5.12 4.39 14.69
C GLN A 49 -5.09 4.83 13.23
N SER A 50 -4.43 4.05 12.37
CA SER A 50 -4.42 4.26 10.92
C SER A 50 -5.80 4.11 10.25
N PHE A 51 -6.82 3.66 10.98
CA PHE A 51 -8.22 3.60 10.54
C PHE A 51 -9.12 4.62 11.24
N GLN A 52 -8.56 5.49 12.09
CA GLN A 52 -9.32 6.39 12.95
C GLN A 52 -8.88 7.85 12.78
N GLY A 53 -9.53 8.76 13.49
CA GLY A 53 -9.14 10.17 13.54
C GLY A 53 -9.08 10.81 12.16
N THR A 54 -8.06 11.66 11.95
CA THR A 54 -7.77 12.25 10.64
C THR A 54 -7.11 11.25 9.70
N LEU A 55 -6.39 10.24 10.20
CA LEU A 55 -5.70 9.25 9.38
C LEU A 55 -6.65 8.40 8.52
N GLN A 56 -7.90 8.19 8.97
CA GLN A 56 -8.88 7.43 8.19
C GLN A 56 -9.20 8.08 6.83
N THR A 57 -9.01 9.40 6.68
CA THR A 57 -9.32 10.10 5.41
C THR A 57 -8.35 9.73 4.29
N LEU A 58 -7.19 9.18 4.64
CA LEU A 58 -6.21 8.64 3.70
C LEU A 58 -6.71 7.37 2.98
N LEU A 59 -7.62 6.63 3.61
CA LEU A 59 -8.15 5.36 3.08
C LEU A 59 -8.88 5.54 1.75
N ASP A 60 -9.44 6.72 1.51
CA ASP A 60 -10.24 7.03 0.34
C ASP A 60 -10.04 8.47 -0.15
N HIS A 61 -8.85 9.02 0.07
CA HIS A 61 -8.52 10.37 -0.36
C HIS A 61 -8.82 10.56 -1.87
N PRO A 62 -9.45 11.68 -2.30
CA PRO A 62 -9.87 11.88 -3.68
C PRO A 62 -8.75 11.70 -4.72
N ALA A 63 -7.52 12.08 -4.38
CA ALA A 63 -6.35 11.92 -5.25
C ALA A 63 -6.00 10.45 -5.58
N VAL A 64 -6.38 9.50 -4.73
CA VAL A 64 -6.05 8.07 -4.92
C VAL A 64 -7.27 7.23 -5.27
N ALA A 65 -8.48 7.61 -4.85
CA ALA A 65 -9.70 6.82 -5.05
C ALA A 65 -9.96 6.51 -6.54
N GLY A 66 -9.80 7.49 -7.43
CA GLY A 66 -9.95 7.29 -8.87
C GLY A 66 -8.79 6.53 -9.54
N ILE A 67 -7.63 6.41 -8.88
CA ILE A 67 -6.53 5.55 -9.34
C ILE A 67 -6.78 4.11 -8.90
N LEU A 68 -7.20 3.92 -7.65
CA LEU A 68 -7.57 2.62 -7.09
C LEU A 68 -8.73 1.99 -7.86
N ALA A 69 -9.78 2.76 -8.18
CA ALA A 69 -10.88 2.29 -9.01
C ALA A 69 -10.40 1.86 -10.41
N GLU A 70 -9.47 2.60 -11.02
CA GLU A 70 -8.91 2.23 -12.33
C GLU A 70 -8.07 0.93 -12.27
N ILE A 71 -7.41 0.64 -11.16
CA ILE A 71 -6.55 -0.55 -11.00
C ILE A 71 -7.33 -1.79 -10.49
N LEU A 72 -8.39 -1.59 -9.72
CA LEU A 72 -9.01 -2.65 -8.91
C LEU A 72 -10.46 -2.96 -9.29
N ALA A 73 -11.09 -2.14 -10.13
CA ALA A 73 -12.51 -2.27 -10.46
C ALA A 73 -12.78 -2.25 -11.96
N GLU A 74 -13.96 -2.75 -12.32
CA GLU A 74 -14.51 -2.71 -13.68
C GLU A 74 -15.57 -1.62 -13.78
N GLU A 75 -15.71 -1.06 -14.98
CA GLU A 75 -16.65 0.03 -15.29
C GLU A 75 -18.09 -0.23 -14.80
N PRO A 76 -18.68 -1.44 -14.96
CA PRO A 76 -20.05 -1.71 -14.51
C PRO A 76 -20.26 -1.63 -12.99
N PHE A 77 -19.19 -1.62 -12.20
CA PHE A 77 -19.28 -1.60 -10.73
C PHE A 77 -18.89 -0.26 -10.11
N LEU A 78 -18.54 0.73 -10.94
CA LEU A 78 -18.26 2.08 -10.48
C LEU A 78 -19.54 2.73 -9.93
N SER A 79 -19.41 3.47 -8.84
CA SER A 79 -20.52 4.17 -8.19
C SER A 79 -20.01 5.38 -7.42
N ASP A 80 -20.87 6.38 -7.29
CA ASP A 80 -20.63 7.54 -6.43
C ASP A 80 -21.00 7.26 -4.96
N ASP A 81 -21.82 6.25 -4.70
CA ASP A 81 -22.35 5.96 -3.36
C ASP A 81 -21.43 5.04 -2.53
N TYR A 82 -20.58 4.24 -3.19
CA TYR A 82 -19.66 3.29 -2.56
C TYR A 82 -18.39 3.12 -3.38
N TYR A 83 -17.31 2.65 -2.75
CA TYR A 83 -16.05 2.39 -3.45
C TYR A 83 -16.07 1.03 -4.14
N PRO A 84 -15.65 0.88 -5.39
CA PRO A 84 -15.67 -0.40 -6.11
C PRO A 84 -14.46 -1.30 -5.79
N PHE A 85 -13.75 -1.00 -4.70
CA PHE A 85 -12.59 -1.70 -4.19
C PHE A 85 -12.65 -1.75 -2.66
N ARG A 86 -11.72 -2.48 -2.05
CA ARG A 86 -11.67 -2.67 -0.60
C ARG A 86 -10.32 -2.33 0.00
N CYS A 87 -10.32 -1.92 1.26
CA CYS A 87 -9.11 -1.74 2.05
C CYS A 87 -8.88 -2.97 2.93
N GLU A 88 -7.78 -3.68 2.69
CA GLU A 88 -7.41 -4.92 3.38
C GLU A 88 -6.61 -4.68 4.65
N ASN A 89 -5.80 -3.62 4.66
CA ASN A 89 -4.89 -3.34 5.75
C ASN A 89 -4.50 -1.86 5.77
N SER A 90 -4.26 -1.34 6.97
CA SER A 90 -3.74 0.01 7.21
C SER A 90 -2.82 -0.02 8.41
N PHE A 91 -1.61 0.55 8.32
CA PHE A 91 -0.69 0.68 9.46
C PHE A 91 0.22 1.89 9.34
N ILE A 92 0.75 2.33 10.48
CA ILE A 92 1.68 3.45 10.61
C ILE A 92 3.09 2.89 10.79
N THR A 93 4.08 3.53 10.19
CA THR A 93 5.49 3.31 10.51
C THR A 93 6.16 4.64 10.80
N VAL A 94 6.83 4.72 11.94
CA VAL A 94 7.76 5.79 12.25
C VAL A 94 9.17 5.20 12.31
N ARG A 95 10.11 5.86 11.62
CA ARG A 95 11.53 5.49 11.62
C ARG A 95 12.34 6.70 12.06
N PRO A 96 12.86 6.75 13.29
CA PRO A 96 13.70 7.86 13.73
C PRO A 96 15.01 7.93 12.92
N PRO A 97 15.71 9.08 12.92
CA PRO A 97 17.06 9.18 12.38
C PRO A 97 17.97 8.05 12.89
N GLY A 98 18.63 7.34 11.98
CA GLY A 98 19.49 6.19 12.29
C GLY A 98 18.75 4.87 12.51
N TRP A 99 17.44 4.80 12.26
CA TRP A 99 16.69 3.55 12.33
C TRP A 99 17.26 2.51 11.35
N SER A 100 17.48 1.28 11.85
CA SER A 100 18.01 0.19 11.03
C SER A 100 16.97 -0.87 10.68
N LYS A 101 16.98 -1.31 9.42
CA LYS A 101 16.16 -2.41 8.91
C LYS A 101 16.48 -3.75 9.56
N GLN A 102 17.65 -3.91 10.20
CA GLN A 102 18.01 -5.12 10.93
C GLN A 102 17.07 -5.40 12.10
N ALA A 103 16.39 -4.38 12.64
CA ALA A 103 15.36 -4.56 13.65
C ALA A 103 14.08 -5.24 13.11
N ARG A 104 13.92 -5.35 11.78
CA ARG A 104 12.79 -6.05 11.16
C ARG A 104 13.05 -7.54 11.05
N ARG A 105 11.97 -8.33 11.16
CA ARG A 105 12.01 -9.79 10.96
C ARG A 105 12.53 -10.21 9.57
N ASP A 106 12.28 -9.39 8.55
CA ASP A 106 12.72 -9.64 7.16
C ASP A 106 14.07 -9.00 6.80
N GLY A 107 14.70 -8.27 7.74
CA GLY A 107 15.95 -7.55 7.50
C GLY A 107 15.91 -6.52 6.37
N GLY A 108 14.73 -6.10 5.90
CA GLY A 108 14.58 -5.26 4.71
C GLY A 108 15.05 -5.94 3.41
N LEU A 109 14.92 -7.27 3.34
CA LEU A 109 15.14 -8.02 2.11
C LEU A 109 14.11 -7.64 1.04
N PRO A 110 14.53 -7.41 -0.23
CA PRO A 110 13.60 -7.17 -1.32
C PRO A 110 12.66 -8.36 -1.51
N HIS A 111 11.37 -8.06 -1.54
CA HIS A 111 10.32 -9.05 -1.56
C HIS A 111 9.11 -8.60 -2.38
N VAL A 112 8.25 -9.56 -2.63
CA VAL A 112 6.92 -9.43 -3.23
C VAL A 112 5.94 -10.13 -2.31
N VAL A 113 4.67 -9.73 -2.26
CA VAL A 113 3.68 -10.55 -1.53
C VAL A 113 3.15 -11.66 -2.43
N ARG A 114 2.99 -11.35 -3.73
CA ARG A 114 2.56 -12.31 -4.74
C ARG A 114 3.53 -12.32 -5.91
N PRO A 115 4.40 -13.35 -6.00
CA PRO A 115 5.36 -13.47 -7.09
C PRO A 115 4.68 -13.44 -8.46
N PRO A 116 5.07 -12.52 -9.36
CA PRO A 116 4.52 -12.44 -10.71
C PRO A 116 4.84 -13.66 -11.58
N GLN A 117 5.83 -14.46 -11.19
CA GLN A 117 6.20 -15.73 -11.82
C GLN A 117 5.13 -16.82 -11.65
N GLN A 118 4.18 -16.64 -10.73
CA GLN A 118 3.16 -17.63 -10.40
C GLN A 118 1.77 -17.07 -10.71
N ALA A 119 0.96 -17.85 -11.42
CA ALA A 119 -0.42 -17.49 -11.68
C ALA A 119 -1.20 -17.37 -10.36
N ASN A 120 -1.82 -16.21 -10.12
CA ASN A 120 -2.66 -16.00 -8.95
C ASN A 120 -3.66 -14.86 -9.20
N ALA A 121 -4.76 -14.87 -8.44
CA ALA A 121 -5.90 -13.95 -8.63
C ALA A 121 -5.60 -12.48 -8.31
N MET A 122 -4.48 -12.18 -7.65
CA MET A 122 -4.09 -10.82 -7.24
C MET A 122 -2.90 -10.29 -8.04
N ARG A 123 -2.39 -11.07 -9.01
CA ARG A 123 -1.23 -10.73 -9.83
C ARG A 123 -1.54 -9.50 -10.70
N TYR A 124 -0.52 -8.69 -10.94
CA TYR A 124 -0.56 -7.70 -12.01
C TYR A 124 -0.86 -8.31 -13.39
N GLN A 125 -1.86 -7.77 -14.08
CA GLN A 125 -2.18 -8.05 -15.48
C GLN A 125 -2.60 -6.75 -16.18
N ALA A 126 -2.22 -6.62 -17.45
CA ALA A 126 -2.71 -5.55 -18.31
C ALA A 126 -3.16 -6.15 -19.64
N VAL A 127 -4.47 -6.21 -19.87
CA VAL A 127 -5.09 -6.80 -21.07
C VAL A 127 -6.26 -5.91 -21.49
N GLY A 128 -6.43 -5.70 -22.80
CA GLY A 128 -7.56 -4.91 -23.33
C GLY A 128 -7.53 -3.44 -22.87
N GLY A 129 -6.35 -2.88 -22.59
CA GLY A 129 -6.22 -1.51 -22.09
C GLY A 129 -6.62 -1.33 -20.62
N LYS A 130 -6.86 -2.41 -19.87
CA LYS A 130 -7.20 -2.36 -18.44
C LYS A 130 -6.10 -2.98 -17.60
N ILE A 131 -5.78 -2.33 -16.49
CA ILE A 131 -4.87 -2.85 -15.47
C ILE A 131 -5.71 -3.55 -14.40
N PHE A 132 -5.26 -4.72 -13.97
CA PHE A 132 -5.67 -5.36 -12.74
C PHE A 132 -4.45 -5.68 -11.89
N ALA A 133 -4.41 -5.14 -10.68
CA ALA A 133 -3.37 -5.47 -9.71
C ALA A 133 -3.96 -5.48 -8.31
N GLY A 134 -4.36 -6.67 -7.85
CA GLY A 134 -4.68 -6.88 -6.43
C GLY A 134 -3.48 -6.55 -5.55
N LEU A 135 -3.73 -6.36 -4.26
CA LEU A 135 -2.73 -5.93 -3.29
C LEU A 135 -1.98 -4.69 -3.79
N THR A 136 -2.73 -3.66 -4.21
CA THR A 136 -2.15 -2.36 -4.53
C THR A 136 -1.98 -1.58 -3.23
N ARG A 137 -0.77 -1.09 -2.96
CA ARG A 137 -0.48 -0.25 -1.80
C ARG A 137 -0.49 1.22 -2.15
N VAL A 138 -0.93 2.02 -1.18
CA VAL A 138 -0.70 3.46 -1.11
C VAL A 138 0.12 3.73 0.14
N VAL A 139 1.24 4.44 -0.02
CA VAL A 139 2.11 4.90 1.06
C VAL A 139 2.00 6.41 1.11
N TRP A 140 1.44 6.93 2.19
CA TRP A 140 1.41 8.36 2.46
C TRP A 140 2.65 8.74 3.25
N GLU A 141 3.54 9.51 2.64
CA GLU A 141 4.73 10.06 3.31
C GLU A 141 4.34 11.38 3.97
N LEU A 142 4.27 11.40 5.30
CA LEU A 142 3.90 12.57 6.10
C LEU A 142 5.11 13.47 6.42
N GLU A 143 6.31 13.03 6.07
CA GLU A 143 7.57 13.78 6.18
C GLU A 143 8.26 13.83 4.81
N GLU A 144 9.23 14.72 4.64
CA GLU A 144 10.08 14.70 3.46
C GLU A 144 10.86 13.38 3.37
N VAL A 145 10.88 12.80 2.18
CA VAL A 145 11.72 11.65 1.82
C VAL A 145 12.72 12.09 0.76
N LYS A 146 13.99 11.79 0.99
CA LYS A 146 15.08 12.00 0.05
C LYS A 146 15.54 10.64 -0.50
N ALA A 147 15.73 10.56 -1.81
CA ALA A 147 16.25 9.37 -2.45
C ALA A 147 17.61 8.98 -1.86
N GLY A 148 17.88 7.68 -1.73
CA GLY A 148 19.08 7.16 -1.06
C GLY A 148 19.07 7.25 0.46
N GLN A 149 18.00 7.75 1.10
CA GLN A 149 17.97 7.96 2.56
C GLN A 149 16.96 7.11 3.34
N GLY A 150 16.47 6.02 2.75
CA GLY A 150 15.69 5.02 3.51
C GLY A 150 14.19 4.97 3.22
N GLY A 151 13.75 5.65 2.15
CA GLY A 151 12.41 5.46 1.58
C GLY A 151 12.14 3.99 1.20
N THR A 152 10.92 3.71 0.76
CA THR A 152 10.66 2.42 0.09
C THR A 152 11.40 2.43 -1.25
N SER A 153 12.14 1.37 -1.58
CA SER A 153 12.77 1.24 -2.89
C SER A 153 12.06 0.19 -3.73
N PHE A 154 12.17 0.30 -5.06
CA PHE A 154 11.46 -0.53 -6.02
C PHE A 154 12.38 -1.02 -7.12
N LEU A 155 12.28 -2.30 -7.51
CA LEU A 155 12.87 -2.76 -8.77
C LEU A 155 11.82 -2.59 -9.87
N SER A 156 11.82 -1.43 -10.56
CA SER A 156 10.81 -1.11 -11.56
C SER A 156 10.67 -2.18 -12.64
N GLY A 157 9.42 -2.46 -13.05
CA GLY A 157 9.12 -3.46 -14.08
C GLY A 157 9.11 -4.91 -13.58
N SER A 158 9.62 -5.18 -12.37
CA SER A 158 9.69 -6.53 -11.83
C SER A 158 8.32 -7.17 -11.57
N HIS A 159 7.24 -6.38 -11.46
CA HIS A 159 5.86 -6.86 -11.39
C HIS A 159 5.40 -7.63 -12.63
N LYS A 160 6.15 -7.52 -13.74
CA LYS A 160 5.94 -8.30 -14.98
C LYS A 160 6.95 -9.44 -15.15
N ALA A 161 7.83 -9.69 -14.18
CA ALA A 161 8.85 -10.72 -14.28
C ALA A 161 8.21 -12.12 -14.34
N HIS A 162 8.56 -12.88 -15.38
CA HIS A 162 8.13 -14.28 -15.56
C HIS A 162 9.24 -15.29 -15.20
N PHE A 163 10.47 -14.81 -15.04
CA PHE A 163 11.63 -15.61 -14.67
C PHE A 163 11.99 -15.37 -13.19
N ASN A 164 12.65 -16.36 -12.58
CA ASN A 164 13.03 -16.32 -11.18
C ASN A 164 14.13 -15.26 -10.91
N TYR A 165 14.24 -14.81 -9.67
CA TYR A 165 15.20 -13.79 -9.23
C TYR A 165 16.60 -14.33 -8.90
N GLY A 166 17.00 -15.44 -9.51
CA GLY A 166 18.32 -16.06 -9.28
C GLY A 166 18.44 -16.91 -8.01
N GLY A 167 17.38 -17.00 -7.20
CA GLY A 167 17.33 -17.87 -6.02
C GLY A 167 17.09 -19.36 -6.36
N PRO A 168 17.37 -20.29 -5.43
CA PRO A 168 17.21 -21.72 -5.65
C PRO A 168 15.73 -22.18 -5.65
N ASP A 169 14.83 -21.40 -5.04
CA ASP A 169 13.41 -21.71 -4.91
C ASP A 169 12.55 -20.71 -5.72
N ARG A 170 11.88 -21.22 -6.75
CA ARG A 170 10.99 -20.43 -7.64
C ARG A 170 9.66 -20.01 -7.00
N TYR A 171 9.32 -20.54 -5.82
CA TYR A 171 8.11 -20.17 -5.09
C TYR A 171 8.39 -19.16 -3.98
N ARG A 172 9.67 -18.85 -3.74
CA ARG A 172 10.07 -17.93 -2.69
C ARG A 172 9.67 -16.50 -3.06
N PRO A 173 8.96 -15.77 -2.18
CA PRO A 173 8.46 -14.44 -2.49
C PRO A 173 9.46 -13.33 -2.17
N ASN A 174 10.75 -13.60 -2.30
CA ASN A 174 11.83 -12.66 -2.04
C ASN A 174 13.12 -13.14 -2.73
N ILE A 175 14.16 -12.33 -2.64
CA ILE A 175 15.45 -12.61 -3.28
C ILE A 175 16.42 -13.38 -2.38
N SER A 176 15.99 -13.99 -1.27
CA SER A 176 16.91 -14.66 -0.35
C SER A 176 17.66 -15.80 -1.04
N ASP A 177 18.93 -15.95 -0.71
CA ASP A 177 19.87 -16.90 -1.31
C ASP A 177 20.07 -16.72 -2.83
N SER A 178 19.65 -15.59 -3.40
CA SER A 178 19.99 -15.23 -4.78
C SER A 178 21.44 -14.78 -4.88
N SER A 179 22.18 -15.35 -5.84
CA SER A 179 23.51 -14.87 -6.19
C SER A 179 23.50 -13.47 -6.84
N TRP A 180 22.32 -12.94 -7.17
CA TRP A 180 22.11 -11.63 -7.78
C TRP A 180 21.66 -10.57 -6.77
N GLU A 181 21.66 -10.84 -5.47
CA GLU A 181 21.13 -9.90 -4.48
C GLU A 181 21.77 -8.50 -4.60
N ASN A 182 23.10 -8.43 -4.70
CA ASN A 182 23.81 -7.14 -4.81
C ASN A 182 23.42 -6.38 -6.09
N SER A 183 23.43 -7.05 -7.25
CA SER A 183 23.08 -6.40 -8.52
C SER A 183 21.60 -6.01 -8.58
N ILE A 184 20.71 -6.78 -7.96
CA ILE A 184 19.29 -6.42 -7.82
C ILE A 184 19.16 -5.15 -6.97
N ARG A 185 19.86 -5.08 -5.83
CA ARG A 185 19.83 -3.91 -4.94
C ARG A 185 20.38 -2.64 -5.60
N GLU A 186 21.46 -2.76 -6.37
CA GLU A 186 22.03 -1.65 -7.15
C GLU A 186 21.06 -1.11 -8.21
N MET A 187 20.16 -1.95 -8.72
CA MET A 187 19.15 -1.57 -9.71
C MET A 187 17.82 -1.12 -9.10
N MET A 188 17.68 -1.16 -7.77
CA MET A 188 16.47 -0.65 -7.12
C MET A 188 16.46 0.88 -7.17
N GLU A 189 15.31 1.42 -7.54
CA GLU A 189 15.06 2.85 -7.60
C GLU A 189 14.48 3.36 -6.28
N ASP A 190 15.00 4.50 -5.85
CA ASP A 190 14.45 5.32 -4.77
C ASP A 190 13.63 6.49 -5.34
N TYR A 191 12.89 7.16 -4.48
CA TYR A 191 12.18 8.40 -4.81
C TYR A 191 12.49 9.51 -3.80
N SER A 192 12.32 10.75 -4.25
CA SER A 192 12.28 11.92 -3.37
C SER A 192 10.89 12.54 -3.45
N CYS A 193 10.34 12.99 -2.33
CA CYS A 193 9.06 13.67 -2.30
C CYS A 193 8.92 14.56 -1.07
N PRO A 194 8.19 15.69 -1.18
CA PRO A 194 7.84 16.49 -0.01
C PRO A 194 6.87 15.75 0.90
N ALA A 195 6.71 16.24 2.14
CA ALA A 195 5.65 15.78 3.03
C ALA A 195 4.26 15.92 2.37
N GLY A 196 3.37 14.99 2.66
CA GLY A 196 2.03 14.93 2.09
C GLY A 196 1.95 14.23 0.73
N SER A 197 3.00 13.55 0.31
CA SER A 197 3.02 12.82 -0.96
C SER A 197 2.46 11.40 -0.81
N ALA A 198 1.98 10.82 -1.92
CA ALA A 198 1.49 9.45 -1.96
C ALA A 198 2.25 8.62 -3.01
N VAL A 199 2.81 7.48 -2.60
CA VAL A 199 3.39 6.48 -3.51
C VAL A 199 2.41 5.33 -3.68
N ILE A 200 2.10 4.96 -4.91
CA ILE A 200 1.15 3.89 -5.24
C ILE A 200 1.90 2.80 -5.98
N PHE A 201 1.83 1.55 -5.52
CA PHE A 201 2.53 0.44 -6.16
C PHE A 201 1.80 -0.91 -6.01
N THR A 202 2.06 -1.85 -6.92
CA THR A 202 1.54 -3.23 -6.80
C THR A 202 2.46 -4.10 -5.94
N GLU A 203 1.91 -4.92 -5.04
CA GLU A 203 2.69 -5.86 -4.22
C GLU A 203 3.29 -7.04 -5.03
N SER A 204 3.02 -7.12 -6.34
CA SER A 204 3.78 -7.97 -7.27
C SER A 204 5.14 -7.38 -7.66
N LEU A 205 5.39 -6.12 -7.34
CA LEU A 205 6.66 -5.42 -7.58
C LEU A 205 7.67 -5.76 -6.47
N LEU A 206 8.89 -6.13 -6.83
CA LEU A 206 9.96 -6.27 -5.85
C LEU A 206 10.21 -4.91 -5.19
N HIS A 207 10.03 -4.87 -3.87
CA HIS A 207 10.20 -3.67 -3.07
C HIS A 207 10.91 -4.00 -1.75
N ALA A 208 11.49 -2.98 -1.13
CA ALA A 208 12.24 -3.15 0.12
C ALA A 208 12.05 -1.98 1.09
N ALA A 209 12.21 -2.30 2.37
CA ALA A 209 12.46 -1.32 3.41
C ALA A 209 13.96 -1.11 3.55
N ASN A 210 14.40 0.15 3.63
CA ASN A 210 15.79 0.53 3.75
C ASN A 210 16.09 1.16 5.12
N ASP A 211 17.36 1.18 5.51
CA ASP A 211 17.83 1.91 6.69
C ASP A 211 17.51 3.41 6.52
N TRP A 212 17.00 4.06 7.57
CA TRP A 212 16.67 5.47 7.52
C TRP A 212 17.88 6.30 7.92
N THR A 213 18.53 6.90 6.93
CA THR A 213 19.81 7.61 7.10
C THR A 213 19.68 9.12 7.04
N ASN A 214 18.47 9.66 6.82
CA ASN A 214 18.22 11.09 6.90
C ASN A 214 18.39 11.58 8.37
N PRO A 215 19.34 12.49 8.64
CA PRO A 215 19.55 13.01 10.00
C PRO A 215 18.55 14.10 10.39
N ASP A 216 17.89 14.74 9.42
CA ASP A 216 17.13 15.97 9.63
C ASP A 216 15.72 15.71 10.16
N ASN A 217 15.12 14.58 9.80
CA ASN A 217 13.77 14.20 10.20
C ASN A 217 13.59 12.68 10.31
N PRO A 218 12.66 12.20 11.17
CA PRO A 218 12.17 10.83 11.07
C PRO A 218 11.40 10.60 9.77
N ARG A 219 11.26 9.33 9.34
CA ARG A 219 10.21 8.95 8.39
C ARG A 219 8.92 8.71 9.16
N CYS A 220 7.83 9.33 8.73
CA CYS A 220 6.49 9.04 9.24
C CYS A 220 5.61 8.70 8.03
N ALA A 221 5.09 7.48 7.98
CA ALA A 221 4.31 7.03 6.84
C ALA A 221 3.12 6.16 7.23
N VAL A 222 2.05 6.26 6.45
CA VAL A 222 0.83 5.44 6.57
C VAL A 222 0.71 4.58 5.34
N PHE A 223 0.62 3.27 5.55
CA PHE A 223 0.52 2.27 4.50
C PHE A 223 -0.92 1.76 4.45
N ASN A 224 -1.59 1.93 3.32
CA ASN A 224 -2.88 1.32 3.03
C ASN A 224 -2.72 0.27 1.93
N CYS A 225 -3.43 -0.84 2.02
CA CYS A 225 -3.39 -1.92 1.04
C CYS A 225 -4.80 -2.25 0.56
N TYR A 226 -4.97 -2.39 -0.75
CA TYR A 226 -6.27 -2.49 -1.39
C TYR A 226 -6.37 -3.70 -2.32
N ASN A 227 -7.58 -4.22 -2.44
CA ASN A 227 -7.94 -5.30 -3.36
C ASN A 227 -9.22 -4.96 -4.12
N SER A 228 -9.45 -5.71 -5.20
CA SER A 228 -10.76 -5.77 -5.84
C SER A 228 -11.80 -6.42 -4.90
N LEU A 229 -13.07 -6.31 -5.25
CA LEU A 229 -14.16 -6.97 -4.51
C LEU A 229 -14.15 -8.50 -4.64
N TRP A 230 -13.35 -9.03 -5.57
CA TRP A 230 -13.31 -10.44 -5.92
C TRP A 230 -12.27 -11.26 -5.13
N ALA A 231 -11.37 -10.59 -4.41
CA ALA A 231 -10.23 -11.24 -3.79
C ALA A 231 -9.98 -10.70 -2.38
N GLN A 232 -9.54 -11.58 -1.48
CA GLN A 232 -9.10 -11.23 -0.14
C GLN A 232 -7.79 -11.93 0.20
N TRP A 233 -6.88 -11.21 0.86
CA TRP A 233 -5.61 -11.77 1.31
C TRP A 233 -5.46 -11.70 2.83
N HIS A 234 -5.82 -10.58 3.44
CA HIS A 234 -5.79 -10.40 4.88
C HIS A 234 -7.19 -10.60 5.45
N ARG A 235 -7.29 -11.29 6.59
CA ARG A 235 -8.51 -11.24 7.38
C ARG A 235 -8.73 -9.83 7.90
N LEU A 236 -9.97 -9.37 7.85
CA LEU A 236 -10.31 -8.10 8.48
C LEU A 236 -10.06 -8.22 9.98
N ASN A 237 -9.16 -7.39 10.47
CA ASN A 237 -8.82 -7.34 11.88
C ASN A 237 -9.05 -5.90 12.36
N LEU A 238 -10.30 -5.46 12.24
CA LEU A 238 -10.77 -4.14 12.60
C LEU A 238 -12.14 -4.28 13.26
N GLU A 239 -12.32 -3.67 14.43
CA GLU A 239 -13.57 -3.76 15.18
C GLU A 239 -14.73 -3.08 14.44
N HIS A 240 -15.93 -3.62 14.60
CA HIS A 240 -17.12 -3.15 13.90
C HIS A 240 -17.43 -1.69 14.21
N GLU A 241 -17.27 -1.29 15.47
CA GLU A 241 -17.52 0.06 15.97
C GLU A 241 -16.59 1.09 15.33
N ILE A 242 -15.34 0.71 15.02
CA ILE A 242 -14.40 1.59 14.33
C ILE A 242 -14.88 1.84 12.90
N ILE A 243 -15.41 0.82 12.23
CA ILE A 243 -15.94 0.95 10.87
C ILE A 243 -17.23 1.78 10.89
N GLU A 244 -18.17 1.50 11.80
CA GLU A 244 -19.43 2.24 11.91
C GLU A 244 -19.25 3.73 12.22
N ALA A 245 -18.16 4.10 12.88
CA ALA A 245 -17.81 5.51 13.11
C ALA A 245 -17.37 6.26 11.83
N MET A 246 -17.06 5.55 10.75
CA MET A 246 -16.67 6.16 9.48
C MET A 246 -17.88 6.65 8.66
N PRO A 247 -17.70 7.62 7.76
CA PRO A 247 -18.74 8.04 6.82
C PRO A 247 -19.29 6.87 5.97
N PRO A 248 -20.58 6.92 5.58
CA PRO A 248 -21.25 5.84 4.83
C PRO A 248 -20.45 5.27 3.66
N LYS A 249 -19.93 6.13 2.78
CA LYS A 249 -19.16 5.71 1.61
C LYS A 249 -17.87 4.97 1.98
N ARG A 250 -17.15 5.41 3.02
CA ARG A 250 -15.89 4.79 3.47
C ARG A 250 -16.11 3.41 4.10
N ARG A 251 -17.22 3.22 4.82
CA ARG A 251 -17.60 1.90 5.37
C ARG A 251 -17.62 0.82 4.31
N SER A 252 -18.03 1.16 3.07
CA SER A 252 -18.03 0.23 1.95
C SER A 252 -16.66 -0.43 1.69
N LEU A 253 -15.54 0.18 2.05
CA LEU A 253 -14.20 -0.40 1.89
C LEU A 253 -14.00 -1.73 2.63
N PHE A 254 -14.85 -2.05 3.60
CA PHE A 254 -14.70 -3.21 4.50
C PHE A 254 -15.76 -4.30 4.27
N ARG A 255 -16.53 -4.19 3.17
CA ARG A 255 -17.61 -5.12 2.86
C ARG A 255 -17.13 -6.47 2.30
N GLY A 256 -18.07 -7.39 2.11
CA GLY A 256 -17.83 -8.77 1.67
C GLY A 256 -17.08 -8.92 0.33
N VAL A 257 -16.58 -10.14 0.09
CA VAL A 257 -15.72 -10.51 -1.06
C VAL A 257 -16.55 -11.13 -2.20
N TRP A 258 -17.56 -10.43 -2.69
CA TRP A 258 -18.45 -10.96 -3.73
C TRP A 258 -19.10 -9.81 -4.51
N GLN A 259 -19.51 -10.02 -5.75
CA GLN A 259 -20.10 -8.94 -6.56
C GLN A 259 -21.44 -9.33 -7.22
N ILE A 260 -21.74 -10.63 -7.29
CA ILE A 260 -22.93 -11.17 -7.98
C ILE A 260 -23.76 -11.96 -6.97
N GLY A 261 -25.09 -11.83 -7.04
CA GLY A 261 -26.03 -12.57 -6.20
C GLY A 261 -26.76 -11.75 -5.13
N GLY A 262 -26.64 -10.41 -5.14
CA GLY A 262 -27.27 -9.49 -4.19
C GLY A 262 -26.65 -8.08 -4.25
N GLU A 263 -27.01 -7.19 -3.31
CA GLU A 263 -26.47 -5.83 -3.20
C GLU A 263 -25.19 -5.77 -2.33
N ASN A 264 -24.00 -6.04 -2.90
CA ASN A 264 -22.72 -5.83 -2.18
C ASN A 264 -22.26 -4.36 -2.26
N HIS A 265 -23.07 -3.45 -1.72
CA HIS A 265 -22.80 -2.01 -1.78
C HIS A 265 -22.43 -1.44 -0.41
N ALA A 266 -23.12 -1.88 0.63
CA ALA A 266 -22.95 -1.41 2.00
C ALA A 266 -22.21 -2.44 2.85
N TYR A 267 -21.44 -1.94 3.83
CA TYR A 267 -20.90 -2.76 4.90
C TYR A 267 -22.00 -3.07 5.93
N SER A 268 -21.95 -4.28 6.48
CA SER A 268 -22.66 -4.69 7.68
C SER A 268 -21.87 -5.81 8.36
N LEU A 269 -22.20 -6.18 9.60
CA LEU A 269 -21.58 -7.34 10.27
C LEU A 269 -21.75 -8.64 9.47
N GLU A 270 -22.88 -8.79 8.79
CA GLU A 270 -23.22 -9.95 7.96
C GLU A 270 -22.53 -9.89 6.58
N ASN A 271 -22.20 -8.68 6.11
CA ASN A 271 -21.54 -8.43 4.84
C ASN A 271 -20.15 -7.79 5.03
N ARG A 272 -19.35 -8.29 5.98
CA ARG A 272 -17.96 -7.87 6.17
C ARG A 272 -16.98 -8.79 5.45
N SER A 273 -15.81 -8.28 5.09
CA SER A 273 -14.66 -9.15 4.78
C SER A 273 -14.28 -9.98 6.02
N LEU A 274 -14.09 -11.29 5.88
CA LEU A 274 -13.85 -12.24 6.99
C LEU A 274 -12.37 -12.60 7.18
#